data_AF-A0A379SZJ6-F1
#
_entry.id   AF-A0A379SZJ6-F1
#
_cell.length_a   1.000
_cell.length_b   1.000
_cell.length_c   1.000
_cell.angle_alpha   90.00
_cell.angle_beta   90.00
_cell.angle_gamma   90.00
#
_symmetry.space_group_name_H-M   'P 1'
#
loop_
_entity.id
_entity.type
_entity.pdbx_description
1 polymer ?
#
loop_
_entity_poly.entity_id
_entity_poly.type
_entity_poly.pdbx_seq_one_letter_code
_entity_poly.pdbx_strand_id
1 'polypeptide(L)' 'MIKGKLALVTCALTLAFTSPLFAVSDTTDARTLKLAIGPEPTEGFDPMLGWTHGSYLLLHAPLLKQNADMSWVIY' A
#
# COMPACT_ATOMS: atom_id res chain seq x y z
N MET A 1 -19.85 -26.61 -28.65
CA MET A 1 -18.78 -25.60 -28.45
C MET A 1 -19.09 -24.52 -27.41
N ILE A 2 -20.36 -24.26 -27.05
CA ILE A 2 -20.77 -23.18 -26.12
C ILE A 2 -20.47 -23.49 -24.65
N LYS A 3 -20.61 -24.76 -24.22
CA LYS A 3 -20.38 -25.20 -22.84
C LYS A 3 -18.93 -24.97 -22.35
N GLY A 4 -17.94 -25.12 -23.23
CA GLY A 4 -16.53 -24.91 -22.89
C GLY A 4 -16.15 -23.45 -22.68
N LYS A 5 -16.77 -22.53 -23.45
CA LYS A 5 -16.57 -21.08 -23.27
C LYS A 5 -17.19 -20.59 -21.96
N LEU A 6 -18.37 -21.12 -21.60
CA LEU A 6 -19.02 -20.81 -20.33
C LEU A 6 -18.15 -21.26 -19.14
N ALA A 7 -17.62 -22.48 -19.19
CA ALA A 7 -16.74 -23.01 -18.14
C ALA A 7 -15.45 -22.18 -17.97
N LEU A 8 -14.88 -21.68 -19.08
CA LEU A 8 -13.68 -20.84 -19.05
C LEU A 8 -13.96 -19.47 -18.44
N VAL A 9 -15.10 -18.86 -18.78
CA VAL A 9 -15.54 -17.57 -18.18
C VAL A 9 -15.81 -17.73 -16.69
N THR A 10 -16.48 -18.81 -16.27
CA THR A 10 -16.72 -19.08 -14.85
C THR A 10 -15.40 -19.29 -14.10
N CYS A 11 -14.45 -20.05 -14.67
CA CYS A 11 -13.14 -20.29 -14.06
C CYS A 11 -12.32 -18.99 -13.92
N ALA A 12 -12.30 -18.15 -14.96
CA ALA A 12 -11.62 -16.85 -14.94
C ALA A 12 -12.26 -15.90 -13.91
N LEU A 13 -13.58 -15.90 -13.79
CA LEU A 13 -14.29 -15.08 -12.81
C LEU A 13 -13.99 -15.55 -11.38
N THR A 14 -14.01 -16.87 -11.13
CA THR A 14 -13.63 -17.43 -9.81
C THR A 14 -12.17 -17.16 -9.47
N LEU A 15 -11.24 -17.19 -10.43
CA LEU A 15 -9.83 -16.85 -10.20
C LEU A 15 -9.63 -15.35 -9.91
N ALA A 16 -10.39 -14.46 -10.56
CA ALA A 16 -10.35 -13.03 -10.28
C ALA A 16 -10.88 -12.70 -8.87
N PHE A 17 -11.96 -13.37 -8.44
CA PHE A 17 -12.58 -13.19 -7.12
C PHE A 17 -11.87 -13.94 -5.98
N THR A 18 -10.99 -14.89 -6.27
CA THR A 18 -10.17 -15.61 -5.26
C THR A 18 -8.76 -15.05 -5.11
N SER A 19 -8.46 -13.91 -5.77
CA SER A 19 -7.35 -13.07 -5.32
C SER A 19 -7.49 -12.85 -3.81
N PRO A 20 -6.44 -13.08 -3.02
CA PRO A 20 -6.60 -13.22 -1.58
C PRO A 20 -6.99 -11.85 -1.01
N LEU A 21 -8.28 -11.65 -0.78
CA LEU A 21 -8.81 -10.72 0.21
C LEU A 21 -8.61 -11.32 1.61
N PHE A 22 -7.46 -11.93 1.86
CA PHE A 22 -7.08 -12.43 3.17
C PHE A 22 -6.16 -11.38 3.77
N ALA A 23 -6.77 -10.36 4.38
CA ALA A 23 -6.10 -9.67 5.48
C ALA A 23 -5.98 -10.70 6.61
N VAL A 24 -4.87 -11.43 6.64
CA VAL A 24 -4.48 -12.23 7.79
C VAL A 24 -4.45 -11.29 8.99
N SER A 25 -5.39 -11.51 9.89
CA SER A 25 -5.52 -10.83 11.17
C SER A 25 -4.94 -11.76 12.23
N ASP A 26 -3.67 -12.12 12.11
CA ASP A 26 -2.99 -12.84 13.20
C ASP A 26 -2.16 -11.82 13.99
N THR A 27 -2.83 -11.15 14.93
CA THR A 27 -2.26 -10.10 15.77
C THR A 27 -1.74 -10.64 17.10
N THR A 28 -1.17 -11.85 17.11
CA THR A 28 -0.62 -12.40 18.35
C THR A 28 0.87 -12.08 18.53
N ASP A 29 1.62 -11.86 17.43
CA ASP A 29 3.03 -11.40 17.45
C ASP A 29 3.38 -10.46 16.26
N ALA A 30 2.39 -9.75 15.73
CA ALA A 30 2.49 -8.94 14.51
C ALA A 30 3.19 -7.58 14.69
N ARG A 31 4.47 -7.56 15.06
CA ARG A 31 5.27 -6.32 15.11
C ARG A 31 6.05 -6.01 13.82
N THR A 32 6.11 -6.95 12.87
CA THR A 32 6.88 -6.79 11.64
C THR A 32 5.98 -6.90 10.41
N LEU A 33 5.99 -5.87 9.57
CA LEU A 33 5.29 -5.82 8.29
C LEU A 33 6.32 -5.66 7.17
N LYS A 34 6.31 -6.54 6.17
CA LYS A 34 7.16 -6.42 4.96
C LYS A 34 6.34 -5.83 3.82
N LEU A 35 6.89 -4.83 3.14
CA LEU A 35 6.20 -4.04 2.12
C LEU A 35 7.05 -4.01 0.83
N ALA A 36 6.39 -4.12 -0.33
CA ALA A 36 7.00 -3.95 -1.65
C ALA A 36 6.25 -2.85 -2.41
N ILE A 37 6.45 -1.59 -2.00
CA ILE A 37 5.65 -0.42 -2.43
C ILE A 37 6.41 0.55 -3.34
N GLY A 38 7.64 0.23 -3.73
CA GLY A 38 8.46 1.07 -4.59
C GLY A 38 9.91 0.59 -4.69
N PRO A 39 10.71 1.22 -5.57
CA PRO A 39 12.15 1.01 -5.63
C PRO A 39 12.85 1.60 -4.39
N GLU A 40 14.14 1.30 -4.26
CA GLU A 40 14.99 1.89 -3.23
C GLU A 40 15.07 3.42 -3.38
N PRO A 41 14.93 4.21 -2.29
CA PRO A 41 15.10 5.66 -2.34
C PRO A 41 16.55 6.04 -2.72
N THR A 42 16.70 6.80 -3.81
CA THR A 42 17.99 7.38 -4.19
C THR A 42 18.40 8.47 -3.20
N GLU A 43 19.70 8.61 -2.91
CA GLU A 43 20.28 9.64 -2.01
C GLU A 43 19.92 9.53 -0.51
N GLY A 44 19.04 8.60 -0.13
CA GLY A 44 18.73 8.28 1.27
C GLY A 44 17.51 9.04 1.83
N PHE A 45 17.61 9.48 3.09
CA PHE A 45 16.49 10.05 3.86
C PHE A 45 16.86 11.40 4.51
N ASP A 46 17.51 12.30 3.78
CA ASP A 46 17.84 13.65 4.29
C ASP A 46 16.68 14.64 3.99
N PRO A 47 16.04 15.25 5.01
CA PRO A 47 15.00 16.27 4.83
C PRO A 47 15.43 17.47 3.97
N MET A 48 16.73 17.77 3.90
CA MET A 48 17.24 18.90 3.12
C MET A 48 17.16 18.67 1.61
N LEU A 49 16.96 17.42 1.16
CA LEU A 49 16.73 17.06 -0.25
C LEU A 49 15.26 17.25 -0.67
N GLY A 50 14.38 17.68 0.26
CA GLY A 50 12.97 17.95 0.01
C GLY A 50 12.05 16.75 0.27
N TRP A 51 10.80 16.88 -0.17
CA TRP A 51 9.71 15.91 0.11
C TRP A 51 9.08 15.32 -1.16
N THR A 52 9.81 15.33 -2.27
CA THR A 52 9.33 14.76 -3.55
C THR A 52 9.17 13.25 -3.49
N HIS A 53 10.02 12.57 -2.69
CA HIS A 53 9.95 11.12 -2.50
C HIS A 53 9.13 10.77 -1.24
N GLY A 54 8.13 9.89 -1.37
CA GLY A 54 7.20 9.57 -0.29
C GLY A 54 7.83 8.87 0.94
N SER A 55 8.99 8.25 0.77
CA SER A 55 9.73 7.62 1.88
C SER A 55 10.19 8.60 2.95
N TYR A 56 10.29 9.90 2.63
CA TYR A 56 10.55 10.98 3.60
C TYR A 56 9.59 10.90 4.80
N LEU A 57 8.30 10.67 4.55
CA LEU A 57 7.25 10.65 5.58
C LEU A 57 7.31 9.45 6.54
N LEU A 58 8.16 8.44 6.25
CA LEU A 58 8.33 7.29 7.14
C LEU A 58 9.22 7.62 8.33
N LEU A 59 10.18 8.53 8.17
CA LEU A 59 11.21 8.84 9.17
C LEU A 59 11.16 10.29 9.65
N HIS A 60 10.46 11.18 8.93
CA HIS A 60 10.40 12.61 9.22
C HIS A 60 8.97 13.11 9.27
N ALA A 61 8.75 14.17 10.06
CA ALA A 61 7.48 14.85 10.17
C ALA A 61 7.68 16.37 10.02
N PRO A 62 6.99 17.03 9.07
CA PRO A 62 6.92 18.49 9.04
C PRO A 62 6.10 19.02 10.23
N LEU A 63 6.25 20.31 10.56
CA LEU A 63 5.52 20.95 11.65
C LEU A 63 3.99 20.94 11.46
N LEU A 64 3.54 20.97 10.21
CA LEU A 64 2.14 20.96 9.83
C LEU A 64 1.81 19.67 9.10
N LYS A 65 0.71 19.01 9.48
CA LYS A 65 0.12 17.90 8.72
C LYS A 65 -1.20 18.34 8.10
N GLN A 66 -1.36 18.06 6.80
CA GLN A 66 -2.65 18.21 6.15
C GLN A 66 -3.54 17.00 6.47
N ASN A 67 -4.75 17.28 6.93
CA ASN A 67 -5.78 16.28 7.16
C ASN A 67 -6.47 15.90 5.83
N ALA A 68 -7.23 14.81 5.84
CA ALA A 68 -7.98 14.36 4.66
C ALA A 68 -9.07 15.36 4.22
N ASP A 69 -9.57 16.18 5.14
CA ASP A 69 -10.51 17.28 4.88
C ASP A 69 -9.82 18.59 4.43
N MET A 70 -8.52 18.52 4.12
CA MET A 70 -7.65 19.63 3.72
C MET A 70 -7.36 20.67 4.81
N SER A 71 -7.85 20.49 6.04
CA SER A 71 -7.46 21.31 7.20
C SER A 71 -6.01 21.01 7.64
N TRP A 72 -5.44 21.88 8.46
CA TRP A 72 -4.07 21.75 8.95
C TRP A 72 -4.05 21.57 10.47
N VAL A 73 -3.19 20.65 10.93
CA VAL A 73 -2.89 20.48 12.36
C VAL A 73 -1.41 20.77 12.61
N ILE A 74 -1.14 21.45 13.73
CA ILE A 74 0.20 21.69 14.26
C ILE A 74 0.50 20.57 15.26
N TYR A 75 1.66 19.92 15.12
CA TYR A 75 2.13 18.92 16.09
C TYR A 75 2.68 19.54 17.37
#